data_AF-A0A3N5XUZ0-F1
#
_entry.id   AF-A0A3N5XUZ0-F1
#
_cell.length_a   1.000
_cell.length_b   1.000
_cell.length_c   1.000
_cell.angle_alpha   90.00
_cell.angle_beta   90.00
_cell.angle_gamma   90.00
#
_symmetry.space_group_name_H-M   'P 1'
#
loop_
_entity.id
_entity.type
_entity.pdbx_description
1 polymer ?
#
loop_
_entity_poly.entity_id
_entity_poly.type
_entity_poly.pdbx_seq_one_letter_code
_entity_poly.pdbx_strand_id
1 'polypeptide(L)'
;MAHDLTASILFVDEHGSLLEKARLLKILLNEKAAKPVYEKLLSLQNADGGFPSRPRAGSASSVDSTLTALWQLDELGMFETPEARRGLGFLVDQQRAYGGWDENPQLPAHDLPPWIRPGETATRLYLSS
;
A
#
# COMPACT_ATOMS: atom_id res chain seq x y z
N MET A 1 14.86 9.79 -27.71
CA MET A 1 16.09 9.91 -26.91
C MET A 1 15.96 8.95 -25.75
N ALA A 2 16.75 7.89 -25.70
CA ALA A 2 16.86 7.09 -24.49
C ALA A 2 17.72 7.88 -23.51
N HIS A 3 17.17 8.24 -22.35
CA HIS A 3 17.97 8.86 -21.30
C HIS A 3 18.96 7.83 -20.76
N ASP A 4 20.22 8.22 -20.59
CA ASP A 4 21.23 7.38 -19.94
C ASP A 4 20.89 7.29 -18.44
N LEU A 5 20.48 6.10 -18.00
CA LEU A 5 20.08 5.84 -16.62
C LEU A 5 21.26 5.43 -15.72
N THR A 6 22.48 5.34 -16.25
CA THR A 6 23.64 4.78 -15.55
C THR A 6 23.92 5.52 -14.24
N ALA A 7 23.92 6.85 -14.26
CA ALA A 7 24.15 7.66 -13.06
C ALA A 7 23.05 7.45 -12.00
N SER A 8 21.79 7.33 -12.42
CA SER A 8 20.66 7.09 -11.50
C SER A 8 20.72 5.69 -10.88
N ILE A 9 21.09 4.68 -11.67
CA ILE A 9 21.24 3.29 -11.18
C ILE A 9 22.36 3.22 -10.14
N LEU A 10 23.52 3.81 -10.43
CA LEU A 10 24.65 3.83 -9.49
C LEU A 10 24.29 4.57 -8.19
N PHE A 11 23.57 5.68 -8.28
CA PHE A 11 23.15 6.42 -7.09
C PHE A 11 22.24 5.59 -6.17
N VAL A 12 21.26 4.86 -6.73
CA VAL A 12 20.38 3.98 -5.95
C VAL A 12 21.13 2.76 -5.42
N ASP A 13 22.07 2.22 -6.19
CA ASP A 13 22.92 1.13 -5.71
C ASP A 13 23.81 1.55 -4.54
N GLU A 14 24.35 2.77 -4.55
CA GLU A 14 25.22 3.26 -3.48
C GLU A 14 24.44 3.71 -2.25
N HIS A 15 23.32 4.41 -2.43
CA HIS A 15 22.62 5.13 -1.34
C HIS A 15 21.21 4.63 -1.04
N GLY A 16 20.65 3.77 -1.89
CA GLY A 16 19.28 3.29 -1.76
C GLY A 16 19.09 2.35 -0.56
N SER A 17 17.92 2.44 0.06
CA SER A 17 17.41 1.43 0.98
C SER A 17 17.20 0.08 0.29
N LEU A 18 17.04 -0.99 1.07
CA LEU A 18 16.70 -2.31 0.55
C LEU A 18 15.44 -2.30 -0.32
N LEU A 19 14.45 -1.46 0.05
CA LEU A 19 13.22 -1.29 -0.71
C LEU A 19 13.49 -0.63 -2.07
N GLU A 20 14.25 0.45 -2.10
CA GLU A 20 14.55 1.20 -3.32
C GLU A 20 15.38 0.37 -4.31
N LYS A 21 16.37 -0.38 -3.80
CA LYS A 21 17.17 -1.31 -4.61
C LYS A 21 16.31 -2.43 -5.19
N ALA A 22 15.42 -3.02 -4.39
CA ALA A 22 14.51 -4.07 -4.86
C ALA A 22 13.51 -3.56 -5.91
N ARG A 23 12.95 -2.36 -5.71
CA ARG A 23 12.11 -1.69 -6.72
C ARG A 23 12.86 -1.45 -8.02
N LEU A 24 14.12 -1.00 -7.94
CA LEU A 24 14.96 -0.78 -9.12
C LEU A 24 15.19 -2.09 -9.89
N LEU A 25 15.54 -3.18 -9.19
CA LEU A 25 15.69 -4.51 -9.81
C LEU A 25 14.38 -5.01 -10.42
N LYS A 26 13.25 -4.78 -9.75
CA LYS A 26 11.92 -5.10 -10.30
C LYS A 26 11.63 -4.33 -11.58
N ILE A 27 11.94 -3.04 -11.64
CA ILE A 27 11.71 -2.20 -12.83
C ILE A 27 12.62 -2.61 -13.98
N LEU A 28 13.91 -2.83 -13.72
CA LEU A 28 14.91 -3.05 -14.77
C LEU A 28 14.94 -4.49 -15.27
N LEU A 29 14.76 -5.46 -14.37
CA LEU A 29 14.99 -6.89 -14.63
C LEU A 29 13.76 -7.75 -14.41
N ASN A 30 12.62 -7.15 -14.03
CA ASN A 30 11.40 -7.86 -13.62
C ASN A 30 11.63 -8.82 -12.43
N GLU A 31 12.68 -8.60 -11.65
CA GLU A 31 13.08 -9.46 -10.53
C GLU A 31 12.14 -9.28 -9.34
N LYS A 32 11.72 -10.40 -8.75
CA LYS A 32 10.90 -10.43 -7.54
C LYS A 32 11.75 -10.13 -6.31
N ALA A 33 11.27 -9.24 -5.43
CA ALA A 33 12.00 -8.91 -4.22
C ALA A 33 12.17 -10.13 -3.28
N ALA A 34 13.29 -10.18 -2.56
CA ALA A 34 13.50 -11.16 -1.51
C ALA A 34 12.67 -10.83 -0.25
N LYS A 35 12.27 -11.87 0.51
CA LYS A 35 11.42 -11.75 1.71
C LYS A 35 11.84 -10.65 2.69
N PRO A 36 13.13 -10.47 3.05
CA PRO A 36 13.54 -9.45 4.01
C PRO A 36 13.16 -8.01 3.62
N VAL A 37 12.93 -7.73 2.33
CA VAL A 37 12.54 -6.40 1.83
C VAL A 37 11.14 -6.02 2.30
N TYR A 38 10.21 -6.99 2.37
CA TYR A 38 8.80 -6.75 2.66
C TYR A 38 8.30 -7.45 3.93
N GLU A 39 9.14 -8.23 4.61
CA GLU A 39 8.74 -8.95 5.84
C GLU A 39 8.19 -8.02 6.93
N LYS A 40 8.81 -6.84 7.11
CA LYS A 40 8.32 -5.84 8.07
C LYS A 40 6.92 -5.35 7.69
N LEU A 41 6.65 -5.11 6.41
CA LEU A 41 5.32 -4.74 5.94
C LEU A 41 4.31 -5.84 6.29
N LEU A 42 4.60 -7.09 5.93
CA LEU A 42 3.69 -8.22 6.18
C LEU A 42 3.43 -8.45 7.68
N SER A 43 4.41 -8.16 8.54
CA SER A 43 4.26 -8.30 9.99
C SER A 43 3.20 -7.34 10.59
N LEU A 44 2.79 -6.31 9.84
CA LEU A 44 1.75 -5.36 10.25
C LEU A 44 0.35 -5.79 9.82
N GLN A 45 0.20 -6.79 8.95
CA GLN A 45 -1.11 -7.16 8.43
C GLN A 45 -1.99 -7.72 9.54
N ASN A 46 -3.18 -7.15 9.69
CA ASN A 46 -4.16 -7.55 10.68
C ASN A 46 -4.86 -8.86 10.28
N ALA A 47 -5.56 -9.47 11.24
CA ALA A 47 -6.27 -10.73 11.03
C ALA A 47 -7.42 -10.63 10.01
N ASP A 48 -7.99 -9.43 9.84
CA ASP A 48 -9.00 -9.12 8.82
C ASP A 48 -8.40 -8.98 7.40
N GLY A 49 -7.07 -9.10 7.26
CA GLY A 49 -6.35 -8.94 6.01
C GLY A 49 -5.96 -7.50 5.67
N GLY A 50 -6.49 -6.51 6.37
CA GLY A 50 -6.15 -5.11 6.17
C GLY A 50 -4.82 -4.72 6.82
N PHE A 51 -4.35 -3.52 6.51
CA PHE A 51 -3.16 -2.93 7.11
C PHE A 51 -3.53 -1.76 8.03
N PRO A 52 -2.86 -1.62 9.19
CA PRO A 52 -3.20 -0.64 10.21
C PRO A 52 -3.01 0.79 9.72
N SER A 53 -3.96 1.66 10.06
CA SER A 53 -3.77 3.11 9.93
C SER A 53 -2.58 3.57 10.75
N ARG A 54 -1.69 4.36 10.13
CA ARG A 54 -0.35 4.73 10.62
C ARG A 54 0.39 3.46 11.06
N PRO A 55 1.33 2.89 10.27
CA PRO A 55 1.84 1.52 10.40
C PRO A 55 2.38 1.17 11.82
N ARG A 56 1.44 0.91 12.72
CA ARG A 56 1.59 0.67 14.16
C ARG A 56 0.81 -0.61 14.39
N ALA A 57 1.54 -1.64 14.81
CA ALA A 57 0.93 -2.93 15.09
C ALA A 57 -0.22 -2.76 16.10
N GLY A 58 -1.36 -3.39 15.81
CA GLY A 58 -2.55 -3.36 16.67
C GLY A 58 -3.52 -2.21 16.42
N SER A 59 -3.19 -1.21 15.58
CA SER A 59 -4.20 -0.25 15.10
C SER A 59 -5.23 -0.95 14.20
N ALA A 60 -6.45 -0.41 14.15
CA ALA A 60 -7.47 -0.87 13.21
C ALA A 60 -7.01 -0.69 11.76
N SER A 61 -7.45 -1.60 10.90
CA SER A 61 -7.18 -1.56 9.46
C SER A 61 -7.78 -0.31 8.81
N SER A 62 -7.04 0.28 7.87
CA SER A 62 -7.44 1.43 7.05
C SER A 62 -7.47 1.04 5.58
N VAL A 63 -8.40 1.62 4.83
CA VAL A 63 -8.48 1.44 3.37
C VAL A 63 -7.22 1.97 2.70
N ASP A 64 -6.81 3.21 3.02
CA ASP A 64 -5.64 3.88 2.45
C ASP A 64 -4.33 3.14 2.75
N SER A 65 -4.15 2.71 4.00
CA SER A 65 -2.96 1.95 4.41
C SER A 65 -2.91 0.57 3.74
N THR A 66 -4.06 -0.07 3.54
CA THR A 66 -4.16 -1.35 2.81
C THR A 66 -3.85 -1.17 1.33
N LEU A 67 -4.39 -0.13 0.69
CA LEU A 67 -4.10 0.19 -0.70
C LEU A 67 -2.61 0.51 -0.91
N THR A 68 -2.02 1.29 0.00
CA THR A 68 -0.58 1.60 0.00
C THR A 68 0.26 0.33 0.13
N ALA A 69 -0.09 -0.58 1.04
CA ALA A 69 0.62 -1.85 1.20
C ALA A 69 0.53 -2.72 -0.07
N LEU A 70 -0.65 -2.81 -0.69
CA LEU A 70 -0.84 -3.55 -1.94
C LEU A 70 -0.03 -2.96 -3.10
N TRP A 71 0.03 -1.63 -3.21
CA TRP A 71 0.87 -0.96 -4.20
C TRP A 71 2.36 -1.26 -3.96
N GLN A 72 2.83 -1.19 -2.71
CA GLN A 72 4.22 -1.56 -2.39
C GLN A 72 4.52 -3.03 -2.73
N LEU A 73 3.58 -3.95 -2.47
CA LEU A 73 3.75 -5.36 -2.84
C LEU A 73 3.79 -5.53 -4.37
N ASP A 74 2.97 -4.82 -5.12
CA ASP A 74 2.99 -4.84 -6.59
C ASP A 74 4.34 -4.36 -7.17
N GLU A 75 4.85 -3.23 -6.66
CA GLU A 75 6.17 -2.69 -7.03
C GLU A 75 7.34 -3.62 -6.70
N LEU A 76 7.12 -4.64 -5.87
CA LEU A 76 8.10 -5.67 -5.52
C LEU A 76 7.83 -7.02 -6.22
N GLY A 77 6.79 -7.09 -7.07
CA GLY A 77 6.36 -8.32 -7.74
C GLY A 77 5.69 -9.35 -6.82
N MET A 78 5.15 -8.88 -5.69
CA MET A 78 4.55 -9.68 -4.61
C MET A 78 3.02 -9.64 -4.59
N PHE A 79 2.37 -9.09 -5.62
CA PHE A 79 0.91 -8.97 -5.68
C PHE A 79 0.17 -10.33 -5.68
N GLU A 80 0.84 -11.39 -6.13
CA GLU A 80 0.29 -12.75 -6.17
C GLU A 80 0.53 -13.56 -4.89
N THR A 81 0.97 -12.92 -3.81
CA THR A 81 1.18 -13.58 -2.51
C THR A 81 -0.16 -13.79 -1.77
N PRO A 82 -0.24 -14.78 -0.86
CA PRO A 82 -1.41 -14.93 0.01
C PRO A 82 -1.74 -13.65 0.79
N GLU A 83 -0.73 -12.92 1.25
CA GLU A 83 -0.88 -11.69 2.01
C GLU A 83 -1.50 -10.56 1.17
N ALA A 84 -1.06 -10.40 -0.08
CA ALA A 84 -1.69 -9.48 -1.02
C ALA A 84 -3.16 -9.86 -1.31
N ARG A 85 -3.45 -11.15 -1.49
CA ARG A 85 -4.84 -11.64 -1.63
C ARG A 85 -5.72 -11.34 -0.43
N ARG A 86 -5.19 -11.45 0.80
CA ARG A 86 -5.93 -11.05 2.01
C ARG A 86 -6.20 -9.54 2.05
N GLY A 87 -5.24 -8.72 1.64
CA GLY A 87 -5.43 -7.28 1.52
C GLY A 87 -6.51 -6.91 0.49
N LEU A 88 -6.52 -7.60 -0.66
CA LEU A 88 -7.60 -7.45 -1.64
C LEU A 88 -8.95 -7.90 -1.09
N GLY A 89 -9.00 -9.01 -0.36
CA GLY A 89 -10.21 -9.49 0.31
C GLY A 89 -10.77 -8.45 1.27
N PHE A 90 -9.92 -7.87 2.12
CA PHE A 90 -10.30 -6.76 2.99
C PHE A 90 -10.91 -5.58 2.20
N LEU A 91 -10.28 -5.15 1.11
CA LEU A 91 -10.82 -4.06 0.29
C LEU A 91 -12.17 -4.41 -0.33
N VAL A 92 -12.36 -5.62 -0.83
CA VAL A 92 -13.66 -6.07 -1.36
C VAL A 92 -14.73 -6.06 -0.26
N ASP A 93 -14.40 -6.53 0.94
CA ASP A 93 -15.33 -6.54 2.09
C ASP A 93 -15.70 -5.12 2.57
N GLN A 94 -14.78 -4.15 2.41
CA GLN A 94 -15.05 -2.74 2.73
C GLN A 94 -15.75 -1.96 1.60
N GLN A 95 -15.85 -2.51 0.39
CA GLN A 95 -16.43 -1.81 -0.74
C GLN A 95 -17.93 -1.54 -0.52
N ARG A 96 -18.35 -0.30 -0.75
CA ARG A 96 -19.76 0.09 -0.64
C ARG A 96 -20.54 -0.35 -1.87
N ALA A 97 -21.87 -0.42 -1.75
CA ALA A 97 -22.75 -0.82 -2.85
C ALA A 97 -22.63 0.07 -4.10
N TYR A 98 -22.20 1.33 -3.93
CA TYR A 98 -21.94 2.27 -5.03
C TYR A 98 -20.52 2.13 -5.63
N GLY A 99 -19.75 1.11 -5.22
CA GLY A 99 -18.43 0.79 -5.75
C GLY A 99 -17.25 1.54 -5.12
N GLY A 100 -17.50 2.53 -4.26
CA GLY A 100 -16.45 3.28 -3.57
C GLY A 100 -16.10 2.73 -2.19
N TRP A 101 -15.17 3.42 -1.51
CA TRP A 101 -14.71 3.11 -0.16
C TRP A 101 -14.79 4.35 0.74
N ASP A 102 -15.06 4.11 2.01
CA ASP A 102 -14.86 5.08 3.09
C ASP A 102 -13.84 4.51 4.07
N GLU A 103 -13.10 5.37 4.76
CA GLU A 103 -12.25 4.91 5.86
C GLU A 103 -13.09 4.35 7.03
N ASN A 104 -12.46 3.54 7.88
CA ASN A 104 -13.12 3.01 9.07
C ASN A 104 -13.47 4.16 10.04
N PRO A 105 -14.76 4.37 10.37
CA PRO A 105 -15.20 5.48 11.24
C PRO A 105 -14.68 5.37 12.68
N GLN A 106 -14.18 4.21 13.09
CA GLN A 106 -13.57 3.99 14.40
C GLN A 106 -12.09 4.42 14.46
N LEU A 107 -11.49 4.79 13.33
CA LEU A 107 -10.13 5.29 13.31
C LEU A 107 -10.03 6.59 14.12
N PRO A 108 -8.93 6.80 14.87
CA PRO A 108 -8.71 8.06 15.55
C PRO A 108 -8.73 9.22 14.56
N ALA A 109 -9.42 10.33 14.89
CA ALA A 109 -9.53 11.48 13.99
C ALA A 109 -8.16 12.08 13.58
N HIS A 110 -7.13 11.93 14.42
CA HIS A 110 -5.76 12.38 14.11
C HIS A 110 -5.00 11.48 13.12
N ASP A 111 -5.52 10.27 12.86
CA ASP A 111 -4.98 9.37 11.85
C ASP A 111 -5.57 9.65 10.47
N LEU A 112 -6.69 10.36 10.38
CA LEU A 112 -7.34 10.73 9.13
C LEU A 112 -6.89 12.12 8.67
N PRO A 113 -6.61 12.32 7.37
CA PRO A 113 -6.48 13.65 6.80
C PRO A 113 -7.75 14.49 7.02
N PRO A 114 -7.67 15.82 7.20
CA PRO A 114 -8.83 16.66 7.48
C PRO A 114 -9.97 16.62 6.43
N TRP A 115 -9.64 16.23 5.19
CA TRP A 115 -10.58 16.09 4.08
C TRP A 115 -11.21 14.69 3.96
N ILE A 116 -10.85 13.74 4.83
CA ILE A 116 -11.45 12.41 4.88
C ILE A 116 -12.36 12.34 6.11
N ARG A 117 -13.67 12.24 5.89
CA ARG A 117 -14.67 12.07 6.94
C ARG A 117 -15.60 10.91 6.57
N PRO A 118 -15.39 9.72 7.16
CA PRO A 118 -16.18 8.54 6.83
C PRO A 118 -17.69 8.80 6.86
N GLY A 119 -18.37 8.48 5.76
CA GLY A 119 -19.82 8.63 5.65
C GLY A 119 -20.31 10.00 5.16
N GLU A 120 -19.46 11.03 5.12
CA GLU A 120 -19.81 12.32 4.52
C GLU A 120 -19.69 12.26 3.00
N THR A 121 -20.75 12.59 2.26
CA THR A 121 -20.73 12.52 0.78
C THR A 121 -19.72 13.50 0.17
N ALA A 122 -19.48 14.64 0.83
CA ALA A 122 -18.54 15.67 0.38
C ALA A 122 -17.06 15.23 0.41
N THR A 123 -16.75 14.13 1.10
CA THR A 123 -15.38 13.61 1.27
C THR A 123 -15.13 12.33 0.48
N ARG A 124 -16.13 11.84 -0.26
CA ARG A 124 -16.00 10.67 -1.14
C ARG A 124 -15.22 11.04 -2.40
N LEU A 125 -14.04 10.45 -2.56
CA LEU A 125 -13.21 10.62 -3.74
C LEU A 125 -13.90 10.01 -4.98
N TYR A 126 -13.79 10.68 -6.13
CA TYR A 126 -14.29 10.23 -7.43
C TYR A 126 -15.82 10.02 -7.56
N LEU A 127 -16.63 10.70 -6.76
CA LEU A 127 -18.03 10.92 -7.12
C LEU A 127 -18.09 11.72 -8.43
N SER A 128 -18.32 11.03 -9.53
CA SER A 128 -18.95 11.66 -10.69
C SER A 128 -20.44 11.74 -10.42
N SER A 129 -21.02 12.89 -10.74
CA SER A 129 -22.46 13.13 -10.65
C SER A 129 -23.20 12.46 -11.79
#